data_AF-A0A2E3NK55-F1
#
_entry.id   AF-A0A2E3NK55-F1
#
_cell.length_a   1.000
_cell.length_b   1.000
_cell.length_c   1.000
_cell.angle_alpha   90.00
_cell.angle_beta   90.00
_cell.angle_gamma   90.00
#
_symmetry.space_group_name_H-M   'P 1'
#
loop_
_entity.id
_entity.type
_entity.pdbx_description
1 polymer ?
#
loop_
_entity_poly.entity_id
_entity_poly.type
_entity_poly.pdbx_seq_one_letter_code
_entity_poly.pdbx_strand_id
1 'polypeptide(L)'
;MREKTRHEEDHPVHSKNRESNEMWKRALATTGLSLAALTLPGAAEAHEWSPRHRHDHGYHEDTRHHGRASVREARRDDRRLDRRGEVIDFQLDLLAMVAAANGEYALAEYLDRKGDRIERRLDRKGDRALRNARIDRRYGRHHRFDRRWNGREWRLEKKRERARRLDREIARERERERRLERELAFERERNRDRERRIERERRHARRGERDGDRRTSRQRDRREDRSHVDALSHLALRRGR
;
A
#
# COMPACT_ATOMS: atom_id res chain seq x y z
N MET A 1 31.75 19.30 97.30
CA MET A 1 31.61 17.89 97.74
C MET A 1 30.31 17.33 97.21
N ARG A 2 30.39 16.10 96.67
CA ARG A 2 29.33 15.15 96.25
C ARG A 2 29.03 15.09 94.75
N GLU A 3 30.04 14.61 94.03
CA GLU A 3 29.88 13.82 92.81
C GLU A 3 28.99 12.59 93.10
N LYS A 4 27.89 12.44 92.35
CA LYS A 4 27.04 11.25 92.35
C LYS A 4 27.31 10.48 91.06
N THR A 5 28.19 9.49 91.15
CA THR A 5 28.35 8.44 90.16
C THR A 5 27.04 7.65 90.05
N ARG A 6 26.36 7.75 88.91
CA ARG A 6 25.24 6.87 88.57
C ARG A 6 25.83 5.65 87.87
N HIS A 7 25.83 4.51 88.56
CA HIS A 7 26.05 3.22 87.93
C HIS A 7 24.84 2.91 87.05
N GLU A 8 25.04 2.94 85.73
CA GLU A 8 24.17 2.26 84.77
C GLU A 8 24.36 0.76 84.97
N GLU A 9 23.30 0.10 85.48
CA GLU A 9 23.19 -1.34 85.49
C GLU A 9 22.79 -1.79 84.08
N ASP A 10 23.78 -2.27 83.31
CA ASP A 10 23.57 -2.95 82.03
C ASP A 10 22.81 -4.27 82.28
N HIS A 11 21.49 -4.26 82.04
CA HIS A 11 20.66 -5.46 82.08
C HIS A 11 20.80 -6.29 80.78
N PRO A 12 21.29 -7.55 80.83
CA PRO A 12 21.43 -8.40 79.66
C PRO A 12 20.10 -9.12 79.33
N VAL A 13 19.11 -8.41 78.78
CA VAL A 13 17.79 -9.00 78.44
C VAL A 13 17.61 -9.24 76.92
N HIS A 14 18.65 -9.06 76.10
CA HIS A 14 18.51 -9.09 74.63
C HIS A 14 19.29 -10.19 73.87
N SER A 15 19.98 -11.11 74.56
CA SER A 15 20.72 -12.18 73.86
C SER A 15 19.84 -13.34 73.37
N LYS A 16 18.79 -13.73 74.12
CA LYS A 16 17.96 -14.91 73.79
C LYS A 16 17.11 -14.74 72.51
N ASN A 17 16.73 -13.51 72.16
CA ASN A 17 15.96 -13.26 70.94
C ASN A 17 16.79 -13.32 69.66
N ARG A 18 18.12 -13.13 69.73
CA ARG A 18 18.98 -13.22 68.53
C ARG A 18 19.18 -14.67 68.08
N GLU A 19 19.35 -15.61 69.00
CA GLU A 19 19.55 -17.02 68.66
C GLU A 19 18.30 -17.68 68.09
N SER A 20 17.12 -17.35 68.63
CA SER A 20 15.84 -17.84 68.07
C SER A 20 15.63 -17.34 66.64
N ASN A 21 15.98 -16.09 66.35
CA ASN A 21 15.82 -15.51 65.02
C ASN A 21 16.78 -16.12 63.98
N GLU A 22 18.00 -16.50 64.38
CA GLU A 22 18.95 -17.20 63.50
C GLU A 22 18.54 -18.66 63.24
N MET A 23 17.90 -19.34 64.21
CA MET A 23 17.33 -20.68 64.00
C MET A 23 16.20 -20.67 62.97
N TRP A 24 15.26 -19.72 63.07
CA TRP A 24 14.15 -19.62 62.11
C TRP A 24 14.62 -19.27 60.70
N LYS A 25 15.63 -18.39 60.55
CA LYS A 25 16.27 -18.12 59.24
C LYS A 25 16.90 -19.38 58.65
N ARG A 26 17.55 -20.21 59.46
CA ARG A 26 18.14 -21.49 59.00
C ARG A 26 17.08 -22.52 58.64
N ALA A 27 16.00 -22.64 59.43
CA ALA A 27 14.88 -23.54 59.16
C ALA A 27 14.09 -23.16 57.91
N LEU A 28 13.87 -21.86 57.67
CA LEU A 28 13.25 -21.36 56.44
C LEU A 28 14.16 -21.51 55.22
N ALA A 29 15.48 -21.38 55.37
CA ALA A 29 16.44 -21.59 54.29
C ALA A 29 16.51 -23.07 53.85
N THR A 30 16.39 -24.02 54.77
CA THR A 30 16.43 -25.46 54.45
C THR A 30 15.09 -26.01 53.94
N THR A 31 13.95 -25.54 54.44
CA THR A 31 12.62 -25.96 53.94
C THR A 31 12.16 -25.20 52.70
N GLY A 32 12.53 -23.91 52.56
CA GLY A 32 12.21 -23.11 51.38
C GLY A 32 12.92 -23.56 50.10
N LEU A 33 14.08 -24.23 50.20
CA LEU A 33 14.82 -24.70 49.03
C LEU A 33 14.21 -25.93 48.35
N SER A 34 13.44 -26.75 49.07
CA SER A 34 12.87 -27.99 48.52
C SER A 34 11.60 -27.78 47.68
N LEU A 35 10.85 -26.70 47.91
CA LEU A 35 9.63 -26.40 47.15
C LEU A 35 9.87 -25.60 45.86
N ALA A 36 11.01 -24.91 45.72
CA ALA A 36 11.37 -24.21 44.49
C ALA A 36 11.79 -25.17 43.34
N ALA A 37 12.14 -26.42 43.65
CA ALA A 37 12.60 -27.40 42.67
C ALA A 37 11.47 -28.12 41.92
N LEU A 38 10.21 -28.06 42.39
CA LEU A 38 9.10 -28.83 41.79
C LEU A 38 8.27 -28.08 40.75
N THR A 39 8.62 -26.83 40.39
CA THR A 39 7.82 -26.01 39.45
C THR A 39 8.58 -25.44 38.26
N LEU A 40 9.70 -26.04 37.84
CA LEU A 40 10.42 -25.66 36.61
C LEU A 40 10.45 -26.80 35.58
N PRO A 41 9.35 -27.05 34.85
CA PRO A 41 9.45 -27.80 33.60
C PRO A 41 9.98 -26.88 32.49
N GLY A 42 11.14 -27.22 31.94
CA GLY A 42 11.50 -26.92 30.54
C GLY A 42 12.24 -25.61 30.26
N ALA A 43 13.51 -25.49 30.68
CA ALA A 43 14.41 -24.41 30.23
C ALA A 43 15.54 -24.89 29.29
N ALA A 44 15.53 -26.13 28.83
CA ALA A 44 16.60 -26.69 28.01
C ALA A 44 16.06 -27.17 26.66
N GLU A 45 15.93 -26.26 25.69
CA GLU A 45 15.98 -26.54 24.25
C GLU A 45 15.98 -25.19 23.50
N ALA A 46 17.06 -24.42 23.70
CA ALA A 46 17.36 -23.27 22.84
C ALA A 46 18.05 -23.80 21.57
N HIS A 47 17.25 -24.35 20.66
CA HIS A 47 17.69 -24.76 19.33
C HIS A 47 18.14 -23.50 18.57
N GLU A 48 19.41 -23.44 18.17
CA GLU A 48 19.96 -22.40 17.29
C GLU A 48 19.18 -22.37 15.97
N TRP A 49 18.22 -21.46 15.90
CA TRP A 49 17.44 -21.21 14.71
C TRP A 49 18.14 -20.13 13.90
N SER A 50 18.98 -20.55 12.94
CA SER A 50 19.51 -19.65 11.91
C SER A 50 18.39 -19.23 10.95
N PRO A 51 17.93 -17.96 10.94
CA PRO A 51 16.87 -17.52 10.06
C PRO A 51 17.47 -17.28 8.67
N ARG A 52 17.40 -18.29 7.79
CA ARG A 52 17.61 -18.07 6.36
C ARG A 52 16.41 -17.26 5.85
N HIS A 53 16.60 -15.96 5.67
CA HIS A 53 15.64 -15.03 5.07
C HIS A 53 15.29 -15.48 3.64
N ARG A 54 14.25 -16.32 3.51
CA ARG A 54 13.48 -16.40 2.27
C ARG A 54 12.50 -15.23 2.28
N HIS A 55 12.58 -14.39 1.25
CA HIS A 55 11.58 -13.37 0.94
C HIS A 55 10.26 -14.07 0.59
N ASP A 56 9.53 -14.47 1.61
CA ASP A 56 8.24 -15.11 1.48
C ASP A 56 7.18 -14.01 1.27
N HIS A 57 6.79 -13.82 0.01
CA HIS A 57 5.72 -12.90 -0.42
C HIS A 57 4.31 -13.43 -0.06
N GLY A 58 4.16 -14.09 1.10
CA GLY A 58 2.95 -14.78 1.56
C GLY A 58 2.18 -14.13 2.71
N TYR A 59 2.51 -12.92 3.16
CA TYR A 59 1.91 -12.31 4.38
C TYR A 59 0.45 -11.80 4.24
N HIS A 60 -0.30 -12.19 3.20
CA HIS A 60 -1.62 -11.58 2.95
C HIS A 60 -2.87 -12.36 3.36
N GLU A 61 -2.80 -13.67 3.61
CA GLU A 61 -4.04 -14.44 3.79
C GLU A 61 -4.53 -14.63 5.24
N ASP A 62 -3.70 -14.58 6.29
CA ASP A 62 -4.15 -15.07 7.61
C ASP A 62 -4.42 -14.07 8.74
N THR A 63 -4.50 -12.78 8.44
CA THR A 63 -4.91 -11.76 9.45
C THR A 63 -6.30 -11.99 10.08
N ARG A 64 -7.14 -12.86 9.51
CA ARG A 64 -8.46 -13.21 10.08
C ARG A 64 -8.37 -14.21 11.23
N HIS A 65 -7.38 -15.10 11.21
CA HIS A 65 -7.22 -16.14 12.23
C HIS A 65 -6.47 -15.60 13.45
N HIS A 66 -5.51 -14.70 13.25
CA HIS A 66 -4.72 -14.12 14.36
C HIS A 66 -5.56 -13.37 15.39
N GLY A 67 -6.53 -12.54 14.97
CA GLY A 67 -7.33 -11.76 15.93
C GLY A 67 -8.31 -12.58 16.78
N ARG A 68 -8.71 -13.78 16.33
CA ARG A 68 -9.55 -14.69 17.13
C ARG A 68 -8.67 -15.63 17.97
N ALA A 69 -7.53 -16.05 17.43
CA ALA A 69 -6.54 -16.84 18.16
C ALA A 69 -5.97 -16.06 19.34
N SER A 70 -5.58 -14.79 19.14
CA SER A 70 -4.98 -13.96 20.19
C SER A 70 -5.90 -13.76 21.41
N VAL A 71 -7.20 -13.57 21.19
CA VAL A 71 -8.17 -13.44 22.29
C VAL A 71 -8.38 -14.76 23.03
N ARG A 72 -8.32 -15.89 22.32
CA ARG A 72 -8.41 -17.22 22.94
C ARG A 72 -7.17 -17.53 23.78
N GLU A 73 -6.00 -17.20 23.25
CA GLU A 73 -4.72 -17.33 23.94
C GLU A 73 -4.65 -16.46 25.19
N ALA A 74 -5.00 -15.17 25.07
CA ALA A 74 -5.06 -14.27 26.22
C ALA A 74 -6.01 -14.79 27.32
N ARG A 75 -7.14 -15.42 26.98
CA ARG A 75 -8.03 -16.07 27.95
C ARG A 75 -7.45 -17.33 28.58
N ARG A 76 -6.56 -18.04 27.90
CA ARG A 76 -5.86 -19.20 28.48
C ARG A 76 -4.81 -18.72 29.47
N ASP A 77 -4.09 -17.66 29.12
CA ASP A 77 -3.11 -17.03 30.00
C ASP A 77 -3.77 -16.47 31.26
N ASP A 78 -4.90 -15.79 31.12
CA ASP A 78 -5.75 -15.30 32.21
C ASP A 78 -6.07 -16.43 33.21
N ARG A 79 -6.69 -17.52 32.73
CA ARG A 79 -6.98 -18.71 33.54
C ARG A 79 -5.75 -19.37 34.17
N ARG A 80 -4.60 -19.30 33.51
CA ARG A 80 -3.33 -19.82 34.05
C ARG A 80 -2.81 -18.94 35.17
N LEU A 81 -2.99 -17.62 35.06
CA LEU A 81 -2.64 -16.67 36.11
C LEU A 81 -3.58 -16.83 37.31
N ASP A 82 -4.89 -17.02 37.10
CA ASP A 82 -5.87 -17.27 38.16
C ASP A 82 -5.48 -18.51 38.99
N ARG A 83 -5.28 -19.66 38.31
CA ARG A 83 -4.85 -20.91 38.99
C ARG A 83 -3.52 -20.74 39.72
N ARG A 84 -2.60 -19.95 39.17
CA ARG A 84 -1.32 -19.67 39.82
C ARG A 84 -1.52 -18.78 41.05
N GLY A 85 -2.45 -17.84 40.99
CA GLY A 85 -2.89 -17.03 42.11
C GLY A 85 -3.41 -17.90 43.24
N GLU A 86 -4.39 -18.75 42.95
CA GLU A 86 -4.99 -19.71 43.90
C GLU A 86 -3.94 -20.57 44.61
N VAL A 87 -2.95 -21.09 43.86
CA VAL A 87 -1.86 -21.90 44.45
C VAL A 87 -0.97 -21.09 45.39
N ILE A 88 -0.64 -19.84 45.02
CA ILE A 88 0.20 -18.97 45.84
C ILE A 88 -0.57 -18.55 47.10
N ASP A 89 -1.84 -18.24 46.95
CA ASP A 89 -2.72 -17.83 48.04
C ASP A 89 -2.83 -18.94 49.09
N PHE A 90 -3.16 -20.16 48.65
CA PHE A 90 -3.21 -21.34 49.51
C PHE A 90 -1.88 -21.59 50.26
N GLN A 91 -0.73 -21.36 49.61
CA GLN A 91 0.57 -21.50 50.28
C GLN A 91 0.79 -20.42 51.34
N LEU A 92 0.38 -19.18 51.08
CA LEU A 92 0.51 -18.08 52.02
C LEU A 92 -0.44 -18.25 53.21
N ASP A 93 -1.65 -18.73 52.99
CA ASP A 93 -2.61 -19.08 54.04
C ASP A 93 -2.07 -20.17 54.96
N LEU A 94 -1.50 -21.24 54.39
CA LEU A 94 -0.89 -22.31 55.16
C LEU A 94 0.25 -21.76 56.03
N LEU A 95 1.12 -20.92 55.47
CA LEU A 95 2.22 -20.31 56.21
C LEU A 95 1.72 -19.33 57.28
N ALA A 96 0.67 -18.57 56.99
CA ALA A 96 0.05 -17.65 57.95
C ALA A 96 -0.57 -18.42 59.12
N MET A 97 -1.26 -19.54 58.85
CA MET A 97 -1.81 -20.42 59.88
C MET A 97 -0.71 -21.00 60.77
N VAL A 98 0.40 -21.47 60.18
CA VAL A 98 1.56 -21.97 60.93
C VAL A 98 2.18 -20.87 61.80
N ALA A 99 2.36 -19.65 61.26
CA ALA A 99 2.88 -18.51 62.02
C ALA A 99 1.96 -18.14 63.20
N ALA A 100 0.65 -18.09 62.97
CA ALA A 100 -0.34 -17.83 64.01
C ALA A 100 -0.33 -18.90 65.11
N ALA A 101 -0.22 -20.18 64.75
CA ALA A 101 -0.12 -21.29 65.69
C ALA A 101 1.13 -21.20 66.59
N ASN A 102 2.21 -20.60 66.09
CA ASN A 102 3.43 -20.34 66.85
C ASN A 102 3.38 -19.03 67.67
N GLY A 103 2.25 -18.31 67.66
CA GLY A 103 2.08 -17.02 68.33
C GLY A 103 2.63 -15.82 67.55
N GLU A 104 3.06 -16.00 66.30
CA GLU A 104 3.61 -14.94 65.44
C GLU A 104 2.51 -14.23 64.64
N TYR A 105 1.52 -13.66 65.32
CA TYR A 105 0.35 -13.05 64.67
C TYR A 105 0.70 -11.93 63.68
N ALA A 106 1.72 -11.12 63.98
CA ALA A 106 2.18 -10.06 63.07
C ALA A 106 2.73 -10.60 61.75
N LEU A 107 3.38 -11.78 61.78
CA LEU A 107 3.86 -12.44 60.57
C LEU A 107 2.69 -13.03 59.77
N ALA A 108 1.74 -13.68 60.46
CA ALA A 108 0.53 -14.21 59.84
C ALA A 108 -0.24 -13.12 59.08
N GLU A 109 -0.48 -11.97 59.72
CA GLU A 109 -1.15 -10.82 59.09
C GLU A 109 -0.35 -10.24 57.92
N TYR A 110 0.99 -10.23 58.02
CA TYR A 110 1.83 -9.79 56.91
C TYR A 110 1.74 -10.73 55.69
N LEU A 111 1.69 -12.05 55.91
CA LEU A 111 1.58 -13.05 54.86
C LEU A 111 0.23 -12.98 54.15
N ASP A 112 -0.86 -12.83 54.90
CA ASP A 112 -2.22 -12.64 54.39
C ASP A 112 -2.29 -11.40 53.47
N ARG A 113 -1.86 -10.23 53.97
CA ARG A 113 -1.78 -8.98 53.17
C ARG A 113 -0.87 -9.10 51.94
N LYS A 114 0.11 -10.01 51.97
CA LYS A 114 0.99 -10.27 50.83
C LYS A 114 0.30 -11.13 49.77
N GLY A 115 -0.55 -12.10 50.16
CA GLY A 115 -1.40 -12.87 49.25
C GLY A 115 -2.31 -11.96 48.43
N ASP A 116 -3.08 -11.14 49.14
CA ASP A 116 -3.90 -10.04 48.63
C ASP A 116 -3.21 -9.18 47.56
N ARG A 117 -1.94 -8.82 47.81
CA ARG A 117 -1.17 -7.96 46.91
C ARG A 117 -0.75 -8.71 45.64
N ILE A 118 -0.45 -10.00 45.76
CA ILE A 118 -0.05 -10.84 44.63
C ILE A 118 -1.25 -11.14 43.75
N GLU A 119 -2.39 -11.51 44.32
CA GLU A 119 -3.65 -11.76 43.60
C GLU A 119 -4.03 -10.54 42.74
N ARG A 120 -4.15 -9.35 43.37
CA ARG A 120 -4.43 -8.09 42.65
C ARG A 120 -3.43 -7.78 41.54
N ARG A 121 -2.18 -8.24 41.65
CA ARG A 121 -1.15 -8.04 40.60
C ARG A 121 -1.36 -9.01 39.44
N LEU A 122 -1.76 -10.25 39.71
CA LEU A 122 -2.04 -11.26 38.70
C LEU A 122 -3.30 -10.89 37.90
N ASP A 123 -4.37 -10.46 38.58
CA ASP A 123 -5.61 -10.00 37.93
C ASP A 123 -5.35 -8.87 36.95
N ARG A 124 -4.64 -7.82 37.40
CA ARG A 124 -4.27 -6.68 36.54
C ARG A 124 -3.45 -7.11 35.33
N LYS A 125 -2.66 -8.18 35.45
CA LYS A 125 -1.86 -8.71 34.34
C LYS A 125 -2.76 -9.47 33.36
N GLY A 126 -3.69 -10.29 33.84
CA GLY A 126 -4.71 -10.96 33.03
C GLY A 126 -5.57 -9.97 32.25
N ASP A 127 -6.10 -8.96 32.94
CA ASP A 127 -6.89 -7.87 32.35
C ASP A 127 -6.11 -7.12 31.26
N ARG A 128 -4.82 -6.82 31.51
CA ARG A 128 -3.97 -6.14 30.53
C ARG A 128 -3.78 -7.00 29.28
N ALA A 129 -3.52 -8.30 29.43
CA ALA A 129 -3.37 -9.22 28.31
C ALA A 129 -4.67 -9.30 27.49
N LEU A 130 -5.82 -9.44 28.16
CA LEU A 130 -7.12 -9.51 27.50
C LEU A 130 -7.48 -8.20 26.78
N ARG A 131 -7.18 -7.05 27.39
CA ARG A 131 -7.37 -5.72 26.79
C ARG A 131 -6.54 -5.58 25.52
N ASN A 132 -5.25 -5.92 25.58
CA ASN A 132 -4.35 -5.84 24.42
C ASN A 132 -4.85 -6.74 23.28
N ALA A 133 -5.19 -7.99 23.55
CA ALA A 133 -5.72 -8.90 22.53
C ALA A 133 -7.03 -8.39 21.89
N ARG A 134 -7.90 -7.72 22.67
CA ARG A 134 -9.10 -7.07 22.13
C ARG A 134 -8.77 -5.87 21.25
N ILE A 135 -7.76 -5.08 21.62
CA ILE A 135 -7.27 -3.95 20.85
C ILE A 135 -6.68 -4.42 19.53
N ASP A 136 -5.84 -5.47 19.53
CA ASP A 136 -5.28 -6.06 18.31
C ASP A 136 -6.38 -6.58 17.39
N ARG A 137 -7.40 -7.23 17.95
CA ARG A 137 -8.59 -7.65 17.20
C ARG A 137 -9.37 -6.47 16.62
N ARG A 138 -9.34 -5.29 17.25
CA ARG A 138 -9.96 -4.07 16.74
C ARG A 138 -9.12 -3.47 15.62
N TYR A 139 -7.81 -3.35 15.78
CA TYR A 139 -6.91 -2.86 14.73
C TYR A 139 -6.91 -3.76 13.49
N GLY A 140 -6.95 -5.08 13.67
CA GLY A 140 -7.10 -6.02 12.57
C GLY A 140 -8.41 -5.84 11.78
N ARG A 141 -9.47 -5.27 12.37
CA ARG A 141 -10.69 -4.89 11.63
C ARG A 141 -10.48 -3.64 10.79
N HIS A 142 -9.79 -2.64 11.32
CA HIS A 142 -9.51 -1.37 10.62
C HIS A 142 -8.69 -1.61 9.34
N HIS A 143 -7.63 -2.41 9.43
CA HIS A 143 -6.81 -2.75 8.26
C HIS A 143 -7.57 -3.43 7.11
N ARG A 144 -8.73 -4.06 7.39
CA ARG A 144 -9.57 -4.64 6.33
C ARG A 144 -10.36 -3.56 5.57
N PHE A 145 -10.79 -2.52 6.27
CA PHE A 145 -11.44 -1.38 5.63
C PHE A 145 -10.45 -0.65 4.72
N ASP A 146 -9.23 -0.40 5.21
CA ASP A 146 -8.18 0.27 4.43
C ASP A 146 -7.84 -0.53 3.17
N ARG A 147 -7.62 -1.85 3.28
CA ARG A 147 -7.36 -2.71 2.11
C ARG A 147 -8.53 -2.72 1.11
N ARG A 148 -9.77 -2.77 1.58
CA ARG A 148 -10.95 -2.77 0.70
C ARG A 148 -11.12 -1.42 0.00
N TRP A 149 -10.89 -0.33 0.72
CA TRP A 149 -10.96 1.04 0.20
C TRP A 149 -9.87 1.26 -0.86
N ASN A 150 -8.62 0.98 -0.50
CA ASN A 150 -7.48 1.11 -1.40
C ASN A 150 -7.62 0.22 -2.64
N GLY A 151 -8.17 -0.98 -2.49
CA GLY A 151 -8.43 -1.85 -3.65
C GLY A 151 -9.56 -1.36 -4.57
N ARG A 152 -10.55 -0.60 -4.06
CA ARG A 152 -11.56 0.05 -4.92
C ARG A 152 -10.96 1.23 -5.66
N GLU A 153 -10.23 2.10 -4.96
CA GLU A 153 -9.53 3.23 -5.55
C GLU A 153 -8.56 2.79 -6.64
N TRP A 154 -7.71 1.80 -6.38
CA TRP A 154 -6.79 1.26 -7.39
C TRP A 154 -7.50 0.76 -8.65
N ARG A 155 -8.65 0.09 -8.50
CA ARG A 155 -9.45 -0.35 -9.65
C ARG A 155 -10.02 0.83 -10.44
N LEU A 156 -10.47 1.88 -9.76
CA LEU A 156 -10.96 3.09 -10.39
C LEU A 156 -9.83 3.84 -11.10
N GLU A 157 -8.67 3.94 -10.47
CA GLU A 157 -7.46 4.51 -11.06
C GLU A 157 -7.06 3.75 -12.32
N LYS A 158 -7.05 2.41 -12.29
CA LYS A 158 -6.76 1.61 -13.48
C LYS A 158 -7.81 1.78 -14.59
N LYS A 159 -9.09 1.94 -14.24
CA LYS A 159 -10.14 2.28 -15.21
C LYS A 159 -9.90 3.66 -15.83
N ARG A 160 -9.56 4.68 -15.01
CA ARG A 160 -9.22 6.03 -15.48
C ARG A 160 -7.98 6.02 -16.37
N GLU A 161 -6.96 5.24 -16.03
CA GLU A 161 -5.76 5.07 -16.85
C GLU A 161 -6.09 4.49 -18.22
N ARG A 162 -6.94 3.45 -18.27
CA ARG A 162 -7.42 2.86 -19.53
C ARG A 162 -8.23 3.85 -20.36
N ALA A 163 -9.13 4.60 -19.73
CA ALA A 163 -9.92 5.64 -20.41
C ALA A 163 -9.00 6.70 -21.04
N ARG A 164 -8.01 7.20 -20.30
CA ARG A 164 -7.02 8.16 -20.83
C ARG A 164 -6.21 7.61 -22.00
N ARG A 165 -5.94 6.30 -22.05
CA ARG A 165 -5.25 5.68 -23.19
C ARG A 165 -6.15 5.69 -24.44
N LEU A 166 -7.42 5.31 -24.28
CA LEU A 166 -8.40 5.36 -25.37
C LEU A 166 -8.60 6.79 -25.89
N ASP A 167 -8.70 7.78 -25.00
CA ASP A 167 -8.83 9.19 -25.40
C ASP A 167 -7.64 9.67 -26.24
N ARG A 168 -6.41 9.22 -25.91
CA ARG A 168 -5.21 9.53 -26.69
C ARG A 168 -5.20 8.83 -28.05
N GLU A 169 -5.70 7.60 -28.14
CA GLU A 169 -5.83 6.88 -29.40
C GLU A 169 -6.84 7.56 -30.32
N ILE A 170 -8.02 7.90 -29.80
CA ILE A 170 -9.05 8.65 -30.53
C ILE A 170 -8.50 10.00 -31.00
N ALA A 171 -7.73 10.71 -30.17
CA ALA A 171 -7.11 11.97 -30.57
C ALA A 171 -6.12 11.80 -31.74
N ARG A 172 -5.30 10.74 -31.71
CA ARG A 172 -4.36 10.42 -32.80
C ARG A 172 -5.09 10.05 -34.09
N GLU A 173 -6.17 9.29 -34.01
CA GLU A 173 -6.99 8.96 -35.18
C GLU A 173 -7.61 10.21 -35.80
N ARG A 174 -8.21 11.09 -35.00
CA ARG A 174 -8.73 12.37 -35.48
C ARG A 174 -7.66 13.24 -36.14
N GLU A 175 -6.43 13.22 -35.63
CA GLU A 175 -5.31 13.95 -36.24
C GLU A 175 -4.91 13.34 -37.59
N ARG A 176 -4.88 12.00 -37.70
CA ARG A 176 -4.65 11.30 -38.97
C ARG A 176 -5.74 11.62 -39.99
N GLU A 177 -7.00 11.61 -39.59
CA GLU A 177 -8.13 11.99 -40.44
C GLU A 177 -7.97 13.42 -40.97
N ARG A 178 -7.71 14.38 -40.08
CA ARG A 178 -7.46 15.78 -40.47
C ARG A 178 -6.28 15.92 -41.44
N ARG A 179 -5.24 15.11 -41.29
CA ARG A 179 -4.10 15.10 -42.22
C ARG A 179 -4.51 14.58 -43.59
N LEU A 180 -5.24 13.47 -43.65
CA LEU A 180 -5.77 12.92 -44.90
C LEU A 180 -6.74 13.91 -45.58
N GLU A 181 -7.59 14.58 -44.83
CA GLU A 181 -8.47 15.63 -45.37
C GLU A 181 -7.68 16.78 -46.00
N ARG A 182 -6.60 17.23 -45.36
CA ARG A 182 -5.71 18.26 -45.91
C ARG A 182 -5.00 17.78 -47.18
N GLU A 183 -4.52 16.55 -47.19
CA GLU A 183 -3.87 15.93 -48.36
C GLU A 183 -4.85 15.81 -49.53
N LEU A 184 -6.08 15.36 -49.28
CA LEU A 184 -7.15 15.29 -50.29
C LEU A 184 -7.56 16.69 -50.79
N ALA A 185 -7.62 17.68 -49.91
CA ALA A 185 -7.92 19.06 -50.30
C ALA A 185 -6.84 19.62 -51.25
N PHE A 186 -5.57 19.38 -50.92
CA PHE A 186 -4.44 19.78 -51.75
C PHE A 186 -4.43 19.05 -53.11
N GLU A 187 -4.76 17.76 -53.13
CA GLU A 187 -4.87 17.01 -54.39
C GLU A 187 -6.02 17.51 -55.26
N ARG A 188 -7.17 17.81 -54.67
CA ARG A 188 -8.32 18.43 -55.37
C ARG A 188 -7.92 19.78 -55.98
N GLU A 189 -7.17 20.60 -55.25
CA GLU A 189 -6.66 21.88 -55.76
C GLU A 189 -5.71 21.68 -56.95
N ARG A 190 -4.73 20.77 -56.81
CA ARG A 190 -3.82 20.40 -57.89
C ARG A 190 -4.55 19.91 -59.14
N ASN A 191 -5.61 19.12 -58.97
CA ASN A 191 -6.42 18.64 -60.07
C ASN A 191 -7.21 19.78 -60.74
N ARG A 192 -7.77 20.72 -59.97
CA ARG A 192 -8.40 21.93 -60.53
C ARG A 192 -7.40 22.75 -61.34
N ASP A 193 -6.16 22.91 -60.87
CA ASP A 193 -5.13 23.65 -61.60
C ASP A 193 -4.72 22.94 -62.90
N ARG A 194 -4.59 21.62 -62.87
CA ARG A 194 -4.36 20.80 -64.07
C ARG A 194 -5.50 20.98 -65.08
N GLU A 195 -6.76 20.93 -64.62
CA GLU A 195 -7.93 21.16 -65.48
C GLU A 195 -7.93 22.55 -66.09
N ARG A 196 -7.64 23.59 -65.29
CA ARG A 196 -7.50 24.97 -65.79
C ARG A 196 -6.41 25.08 -66.86
N ARG A 197 -5.28 24.40 -66.67
CA ARG A 197 -4.19 24.36 -67.65
C ARG A 197 -4.63 23.71 -68.96
N ILE A 198 -5.25 22.53 -68.88
CA ILE A 198 -5.80 21.81 -70.04
C ILE A 198 -6.83 22.68 -70.76
N GLU A 199 -7.70 23.38 -70.03
CA GLU A 199 -8.69 24.28 -70.61
C GLU A 199 -8.04 25.47 -71.33
N ARG A 200 -7.00 26.08 -70.76
CA ARG A 200 -6.22 27.13 -71.42
C ARG A 200 -5.58 26.62 -72.70
N GLU A 201 -4.95 25.45 -72.67
CA GLU A 201 -4.36 24.81 -73.85
C GLU A 201 -5.42 24.54 -74.92
N ARG A 202 -6.60 24.02 -74.55
CA ARG A 202 -7.75 23.85 -75.47
C ARG A 202 -8.22 25.18 -76.06
N ARG A 203 -8.28 26.25 -75.26
CA ARG A 203 -8.65 27.59 -75.74
C ARG A 203 -7.61 28.14 -76.73
N HIS A 204 -6.32 27.91 -76.48
CA HIS A 204 -5.24 28.29 -77.39
C HIS A 204 -5.28 27.49 -78.70
N ALA A 205 -5.51 26.17 -78.64
CA ALA A 205 -5.68 25.34 -79.83
C ALA A 205 -6.86 25.82 -80.70
N ARG A 206 -8.04 26.06 -80.09
CA ARG A 206 -9.22 26.61 -80.79
C ARG A 206 -8.95 27.99 -81.41
N ARG A 207 -8.12 28.83 -80.79
CA ARG A 207 -7.72 30.13 -81.37
C ARG A 207 -6.77 29.92 -82.56
N GLY A 208 -5.79 29.03 -82.42
CA GLY A 208 -4.86 28.67 -83.49
C GLY A 208 -5.56 28.11 -84.72
N GLU A 209 -6.55 27.24 -84.54
CA GLU A 209 -7.41 26.73 -85.63
C GLU A 209 -8.14 27.87 -86.35
N ARG A 210 -8.81 28.76 -85.60
CA ARG A 210 -9.52 29.93 -86.20
C ARG A 210 -8.58 30.86 -86.97
N ASP A 211 -7.38 31.09 -86.46
CA ASP A 211 -6.39 31.94 -87.15
C ASP A 211 -5.76 31.23 -88.35
N GLY A 212 -5.62 29.90 -88.29
CA GLY A 212 -5.27 29.04 -89.41
C GLY A 212 -6.30 29.13 -90.54
N ASP A 213 -7.57 28.95 -90.21
CA ASP A 213 -8.69 29.06 -91.15
C ASP A 213 -8.78 30.44 -91.80
N ARG A 214 -8.55 31.51 -91.02
CA ARG A 214 -8.48 32.88 -91.55
C ARG A 214 -7.28 33.10 -92.48
N ARG A 215 -6.16 32.43 -92.23
CA ARG A 215 -4.98 32.52 -93.11
C ARG A 215 -5.21 31.77 -94.41
N THR A 216 -5.77 30.57 -94.34
CA THR A 216 -6.10 29.77 -95.53
C THR A 216 -7.18 30.44 -96.37
N SER A 217 -8.21 31.05 -95.73
CA SER A 217 -9.21 31.85 -96.44
C SER A 217 -8.58 33.03 -97.16
N ARG A 218 -7.75 33.84 -96.47
CA ARG A 218 -7.03 34.97 -97.11
C ARG A 218 -6.09 34.53 -98.23
N GLN A 219 -5.46 33.37 -98.12
CA GLN A 219 -4.62 32.84 -99.19
C GLN A 219 -5.46 32.40 -100.39
N ARG A 220 -6.65 31.83 -100.16
CA ARG A 220 -7.60 31.47 -101.20
C ARG A 220 -8.12 32.71 -101.93
N ASP A 221 -8.57 33.72 -101.19
CA ASP A 221 -9.03 35.00 -101.74
C ASP A 221 -7.93 35.64 -102.61
N ARG A 222 -6.67 35.67 -102.13
CA ARG A 222 -5.54 36.19 -102.93
C ARG A 222 -5.25 35.39 -104.20
N ARG A 223 -5.48 34.07 -104.19
CA ARG A 223 -5.32 33.23 -105.39
C ARG A 223 -6.44 33.50 -106.38
N GLU A 224 -7.66 33.66 -105.89
CA GLU A 224 -8.82 34.03 -106.71
C GLU A 224 -8.64 35.42 -107.32
N ASP A 225 -8.18 36.41 -106.55
CA ASP A 225 -7.85 37.76 -107.05
C ASP A 225 -6.76 37.72 -108.13
N ARG A 226 -5.67 36.95 -107.92
CA ARG A 226 -4.63 36.77 -108.94
C ARG A 226 -5.19 36.13 -110.20
N SER A 227 -6.03 35.11 -110.07
CA SER A 227 -6.64 34.44 -111.22
C SER A 227 -7.56 35.39 -112.01
N HIS A 228 -8.27 36.30 -111.34
CA HIS A 228 -9.04 37.36 -112.00
C HIS A 228 -8.14 38.34 -112.74
N VAL A 229 -7.03 38.79 -112.13
CA VAL A 229 -6.07 39.68 -112.78
C VAL A 229 -5.45 39.02 -114.01
N ASP A 230 -5.08 37.73 -113.93
CA ASP A 230 -4.54 36.96 -115.05
C ASP A 230 -5.59 36.79 -116.15
N ALA A 231 -6.84 36.48 -115.81
CA ALA A 231 -7.93 36.37 -116.76
C ALA A 231 -8.23 37.69 -117.49
N LEU A 232 -8.22 38.81 -116.77
CA LEU A 232 -8.35 40.16 -117.34
C LEU A 232 -7.17 40.49 -118.26
N SER A 233 -5.95 40.10 -117.88
CA SER A 233 -4.74 40.27 -118.69
C SER A 233 -4.80 39.46 -119.99
N HIS A 234 -5.29 38.21 -119.93
CA HIS A 234 -5.54 37.39 -121.11
C HIS A 234 -6.61 37.97 -122.03
N LEU A 235 -7.68 38.57 -121.47
CA LEU A 235 -8.69 39.30 -122.23
C LEU A 235 -8.14 40.56 -122.91
N ALA A 236 -7.28 41.32 -122.22
CA ALA A 236 -6.61 42.49 -122.78
C ALA A 236 -5.68 42.11 -123.95
N LEU A 237 -4.92 41.02 -123.83
CA LEU A 237 -4.09 40.48 -124.91
C LEU A 237 -4.92 40.01 -126.13
N ARG A 238 -6.17 39.59 -125.92
CA ARG A 238 -7.09 39.16 -126.99
C ARG A 238 -7.77 40.32 -127.73
N ARG A 239 -7.79 41.52 -127.14
CA ARG A 239 -8.34 42.76 -127.77
C ARG A 239 -7.28 43.58 -128.53
N GLY A 240 -6.00 43.22 -128.44
CA GLY A 240 -4.88 43.90 -129.10
C GLY A 240 -4.38 43.23 -130.40
N ARG A 241 -5.15 42.32 -130.99
CA ARG A 241 -4.91 41.73 -132.32
C ARG A 241 -6.07 42.08 -133.23
#